data_AF-A0A814MIT3-F1
#
_entry.id   AF-A0A814MIT3-F1
#
_cell.length_a   1.000
_cell.length_b   1.000
_cell.length_c   1.000
_cell.angle_alpha   90.00
_cell.angle_beta   90.00
_cell.angle_gamma   90.00
#
_symmetry.space_group_name_H-M   'P 1'
#
loop_
_entity.id
_entity.type
_entity.pdbx_description
1 polymer ?
#
loop_
_entity_poly.entity_id
_entity_poly.type
_entity_poly.pdbx_seq_one_letter_code
_entity_poly.pdbx_strand_id
1 'polypeptide(L)'
;MARINRYILLTVLVLFIEFTNAKAVNEKIFMDKLCGSGAIVLDGDVKPGTAFQLSSSTKFQPNFSCTIKFRTAQPTQRLVITVEQLNIADCPGDTLRIYDGTTLLNQDVKQQCGTPSSFTFTTKTTEASFTFATGKTTKTASFKIAMAIHFAAVPSCPQNLGFYLCKNKNCISKSLKCDAHDHCGDATDEFSCAIIGK
;
A
#
# COMPACT_ATOMS: atom_id res chain seq x y z
N MET A 1 49.10 -2.18 -43.66
CA MET A 1 47.87 -1.38 -43.42
C MET A 1 46.69 -2.22 -43.87
N ALA A 2 45.65 -2.55 -43.11
CA ALA A 2 45.29 -2.28 -41.73
C ALA A 2 44.59 -3.55 -41.20
N ARG A 3 44.96 -3.99 -39.99
CA ARG A 3 44.27 -5.07 -39.27
C ARG A 3 42.89 -4.55 -38.87
N ILE A 4 41.83 -5.08 -39.48
CA ILE A 4 40.46 -4.79 -39.08
C ILE A 4 40.21 -5.48 -37.73
N ASN A 5 39.83 -4.65 -36.76
CA ASN A 5 39.80 -4.94 -35.34
C ASN A 5 38.69 -5.95 -34.99
N ARG A 6 39.05 -7.14 -34.48
CA ARG A 6 38.13 -8.22 -34.05
C ARG A 6 37.23 -7.87 -32.85
N TYR A 7 37.31 -6.64 -32.34
CA TYR A 7 36.61 -6.18 -31.14
C TYR A 7 35.29 -5.42 -31.42
N ILE A 8 34.90 -5.21 -32.67
CA ILE A 8 33.69 -4.44 -33.03
C ILE A 8 32.44 -5.33 -33.16
N LEU A 9 32.59 -6.66 -33.19
CA LEU A 9 31.45 -7.60 -33.29
C LEU A 9 30.95 -8.15 -31.94
N LEU A 10 31.62 -7.81 -30.83
CA LEU A 10 31.30 -8.35 -29.49
C LEU A 10 30.54 -7.37 -28.58
N THR A 11 30.33 -6.11 -29.01
CA THR A 11 29.67 -5.08 -28.19
C THR A 11 28.17 -4.91 -28.47
N VAL A 12 27.57 -5.75 -29.34
CA VAL A 12 26.12 -5.76 -29.62
C VAL A 12 25.39 -6.83 -28.78
N LEU A 13 26.04 -7.38 -27.76
CA LEU A 13 25.44 -8.32 -26.81
C LEU A 13 24.99 -7.67 -25.49
N VAL A 14 24.55 -6.40 -25.55
CA VAL A 14 23.88 -5.75 -24.43
C VAL A 14 22.74 -4.92 -25.01
N LEU A 15 21.56 -5.54 -25.17
CA LEU A 15 20.23 -4.88 -25.22
C LEU A 15 19.13 -5.91 -25.53
N PHE A 16 19.09 -7.00 -24.78
CA PHE A 16 17.83 -7.65 -24.45
C PHE A 16 17.89 -7.96 -22.96
N ILE A 17 17.80 -6.90 -22.16
CA ILE A 17 17.18 -7.08 -20.84
C ILE A 17 15.78 -7.54 -21.20
N GLU A 18 15.52 -8.83 -21.01
CA GLU A 18 14.16 -9.31 -20.97
C GLU A 18 13.46 -8.45 -19.93
N PHE A 19 12.61 -7.54 -20.39
CA PHE A 19 11.46 -7.12 -19.61
C PHE A 19 10.57 -8.36 -19.52
N THR A 20 11.01 -9.36 -18.73
CA THR A 20 10.13 -10.36 -18.21
C THR A 20 9.07 -9.57 -17.49
N ASN A 21 7.86 -9.58 -18.04
CA ASN A 21 6.67 -8.99 -17.46
C ASN A 21 6.76 -9.17 -15.95
N ALA A 22 6.92 -8.07 -15.21
CA ALA A 22 6.93 -8.13 -13.77
C ALA A 22 5.53 -8.61 -13.38
N LYS A 23 5.40 -9.93 -13.22
CA LYS A 23 4.25 -10.56 -12.61
C LYS A 23 4.05 -9.78 -11.32
N ALA A 24 2.85 -9.26 -11.09
CA ALA A 24 2.53 -8.58 -9.84
C ALA A 24 2.84 -9.56 -8.71
N VAL A 25 4.03 -9.42 -8.12
CA VAL A 25 4.36 -10.10 -6.89
C VAL A 25 3.41 -9.47 -5.90
N ASN A 26 2.55 -10.31 -5.32
CA ASN A 26 1.68 -9.92 -4.23
C ASN A 26 2.59 -9.70 -3.01
N GLU A 27 3.34 -8.60 -3.06
CA GLU A 27 4.43 -8.27 -2.16
C GLU A 27 3.79 -7.92 -0.83
N LYS A 28 4.04 -8.77 0.17
CA LYS A 28 3.55 -8.58 1.53
C LYS A 28 4.65 -7.90 2.31
N ILE A 29 4.35 -6.73 2.85
CA ILE A 29 5.28 -6.01 3.72
C ILE A 29 4.80 -6.10 5.15
N PHE A 30 5.74 -6.25 6.09
CA PHE A 30 5.44 -6.34 7.49
C PHE A 30 5.77 -5.03 8.21
N MET A 31 4.84 -4.54 9.02
CA MET A 31 4.95 -3.28 9.74
C MET A 31 6.08 -3.32 10.76
N ASP A 32 6.28 -4.42 11.48
CA ASP A 32 7.39 -4.63 12.41
C ASP A 32 8.79 -4.42 11.78
N LYS A 33 8.95 -4.77 10.49
CA LYS A 33 10.20 -4.55 9.73
C LYS A 33 10.40 -3.10 9.31
N LEU A 34 9.34 -2.30 9.28
CA LEU A 34 9.37 -0.89 8.89
C LEU A 34 9.38 0.05 10.09
N CYS A 35 9.22 -0.45 11.31
CA CYS A 35 9.22 0.39 12.50
C CYS A 35 10.50 1.21 12.63
N GLY A 36 10.37 2.51 12.86
CA GLY A 36 11.52 3.42 12.92
C GLY A 36 12.08 3.83 11.55
N SER A 37 11.52 3.32 10.46
CA SER A 37 11.78 3.87 9.13
C SER A 37 11.24 5.29 9.06
N GLY A 38 11.90 6.14 8.26
CA GLY A 38 11.40 7.47 7.93
C GLY A 38 10.08 7.43 7.15
N ALA A 39 9.71 8.56 6.56
CA ALA A 39 8.53 8.60 5.70
C ALA A 39 8.74 7.75 4.43
N ILE A 40 7.91 6.72 4.26
CA ILE A 40 7.89 5.81 3.11
C ILE A 40 7.16 6.47 1.95
N VAL A 41 7.81 6.55 0.79
CA VAL A 41 7.21 7.06 -0.44
C VAL A 41 6.54 5.93 -1.21
N LEU A 42 5.22 5.98 -1.27
CA LEU A 42 4.46 5.13 -2.18
C LEU A 42 4.72 5.65 -3.60
N ASP A 43 5.29 4.82 -4.48
CA ASP A 43 5.82 5.11 -5.84
C ASP A 43 7.37 5.05 -5.96
N GLY A 44 8.10 5.16 -4.85
CA GLY A 44 9.57 5.07 -4.85
C GLY A 44 10.13 3.95 -3.98
N ASP A 45 9.65 3.85 -2.74
CA ASP A 45 10.14 2.88 -1.76
C ASP A 45 9.25 1.62 -1.73
N VAL A 46 7.96 1.80 -2.00
CA VAL A 46 6.95 0.72 -2.06
C VAL A 46 5.97 0.99 -3.19
N LYS A 47 5.60 -0.06 -3.94
CA LYS A 47 4.61 0.06 -5.00
C LYS A 47 3.20 0.27 -4.41
N PRO A 48 2.39 1.18 -4.98
CA PRO A 48 0.96 1.24 -4.68
C PRO A 48 0.30 -0.12 -4.92
N GLY A 49 -0.67 -0.50 -4.09
CA GLY A 49 -1.32 -1.81 -4.12
C GLY A 49 -0.77 -2.84 -3.14
N THR A 50 0.44 -2.60 -2.61
CA THR A 50 1.11 -3.51 -1.68
C THR A 50 0.27 -3.70 -0.41
N ALA A 51 0.03 -4.97 -0.05
CA ALA A 51 -0.62 -5.32 1.20
C ALA A 51 0.38 -5.32 2.37
N PHE A 52 0.05 -4.59 3.42
CA PHE A 52 0.80 -4.51 4.66
C PHE A 52 0.15 -5.38 5.72
N GLN A 53 0.98 -6.06 6.49
CA GLN A 53 0.57 -6.86 7.64
C GLN A 53 1.33 -6.42 8.88
N LEU A 54 0.76 -6.68 10.05
CA LEU A 54 1.36 -6.23 11.30
C LEU A 54 2.75 -6.85 11.57
N SER A 55 2.89 -8.18 11.47
CA SER A 55 4.17 -8.93 11.51
C SER A 55 3.98 -10.31 10.87
N SER A 56 5.08 -11.02 10.63
CA SER A 56 5.06 -12.45 10.31
C SER A 56 4.60 -13.32 11.48
N SER A 57 4.63 -12.79 12.72
CA SER A 57 4.08 -13.43 13.92
C SER A 57 2.83 -12.68 14.38
N THR A 58 1.86 -13.39 14.95
CA THR A 58 0.70 -12.75 15.57
C THR A 58 0.94 -12.38 17.03
N LYS A 59 2.02 -12.85 17.66
CA LYS A 59 2.36 -12.58 19.07
C LYS A 59 3.28 -11.36 19.19
N PHE A 60 2.89 -10.38 19.99
CA PHE A 60 3.64 -9.13 20.18
C PHE A 60 4.13 -8.94 21.61
N GLN A 61 5.27 -8.28 21.74
CA GLN A 61 5.82 -7.87 23.02
C GLN A 61 4.90 -6.80 23.67
N PRO A 62 4.78 -6.80 25.00
CA PRO A 62 4.06 -5.75 25.71
C PRO A 62 4.81 -4.42 25.66
N ASN A 63 4.08 -3.31 25.77
CA ASN A 63 4.57 -1.93 25.70
C ASN A 63 5.33 -1.60 24.40
N PHE A 64 5.00 -2.30 23.33
CA PHE A 64 5.52 -2.02 22.00
C PHE A 64 4.72 -0.88 21.37
N SER A 65 5.39 0.06 20.70
CA SER A 65 4.73 1.11 19.93
C SER A 65 5.50 1.33 18.65
N CYS A 66 4.81 1.20 17.52
CA CYS A 66 5.38 1.38 16.21
C CYS A 66 4.52 2.31 15.39
N THR A 67 5.16 3.34 14.83
CA THR A 67 4.53 4.28 13.90
C THR A 67 5.25 4.20 12.56
N ILE A 68 4.50 3.96 11.50
CA ILE A 68 4.98 4.09 10.12
C ILE A 68 4.30 5.30 9.49
N LYS A 69 5.07 6.06 8.70
CA LYS A 69 4.57 7.22 7.97
C LYS A 69 4.65 6.93 6.48
N PHE A 70 3.59 7.25 5.75
CA PHE A 70 3.50 7.14 4.31
C PHE A 70 3.28 8.51 3.72
N ARG A 71 3.85 8.74 2.53
CA ARG A 71 3.60 9.94 1.73
C ARG A 71 3.47 9.60 0.25
N THR A 72 2.61 10.32 -0.44
CA THR A 72 2.52 10.28 -1.91
C THR A 72 3.65 11.09 -2.54
N ALA A 73 3.99 10.79 -3.79
CA ALA A 73 5.04 11.51 -4.52
C ALA A 73 4.58 12.90 -5.00
N GLN A 74 3.27 13.10 -5.21
CA GLN A 74 2.71 14.31 -5.80
C GLN A 74 1.65 14.97 -4.91
N PRO A 75 1.50 16.31 -4.96
CA PRO A 75 0.56 17.06 -4.12
C PRO A 75 -0.91 16.84 -4.50
N THR A 76 -1.18 16.33 -5.70
CA THR A 76 -2.53 16.01 -6.21
C THR A 76 -2.97 14.59 -5.87
N GLN A 77 -2.07 13.78 -5.32
CA GLN A 77 -2.33 12.39 -4.96
C GLN A 77 -2.81 12.27 -3.53
N ARG A 78 -3.65 11.26 -3.28
CA ARG A 78 -4.16 10.89 -1.96
C ARG A 78 -4.06 9.38 -1.78
N LEU A 79 -4.24 8.90 -0.55
CA LEU A 79 -4.21 7.48 -0.23
C LEU A 79 -5.64 6.97 0.00
N VAL A 80 -5.98 5.88 -0.67
CA VAL A 80 -7.09 5.00 -0.24
C VAL A 80 -6.48 3.93 0.65
N ILE A 81 -6.99 3.83 1.88
CA ILE A 81 -6.51 2.90 2.89
C ILE A 81 -7.64 1.96 3.26
N THR A 82 -7.43 0.68 2.96
CA THR A 82 -8.41 -0.38 3.12
C THR A 82 -7.89 -1.33 4.19
N VAL A 83 -8.54 -1.36 5.34
CA VAL A 83 -8.31 -2.39 6.35
C VAL A 83 -9.18 -3.58 5.99
N GLU A 84 -8.55 -4.61 5.46
CA GLU A 84 -9.24 -5.81 4.97
C GLU A 84 -9.54 -6.79 6.10
N GLN A 85 -8.63 -6.87 7.06
CA GLN A 85 -8.74 -7.72 8.22
C GLN A 85 -8.16 -6.99 9.43
N LEU A 86 -8.90 -7.00 10.54
CA LEU A 86 -8.43 -6.53 11.83
C LEU A 86 -8.83 -7.54 12.90
N ASN A 87 -7.84 -8.00 13.67
CA ASN A 87 -8.04 -8.85 14.82
C ASN A 87 -7.09 -8.39 15.93
N ILE A 88 -7.62 -7.63 16.89
CA ILE A 88 -6.91 -7.17 18.08
C ILE A 88 -7.69 -7.63 19.30
N ALA A 89 -7.13 -8.58 20.06
CA ALA A 89 -7.84 -9.27 21.13
C ALA A 89 -7.97 -8.46 22.44
N ASP A 90 -7.01 -7.58 22.76
CA ASP A 90 -6.99 -6.82 24.00
C ASP A 90 -7.37 -5.36 23.75
N CYS A 91 -8.65 -5.02 23.92
CA CYS A 91 -9.14 -3.65 23.87
C CYS A 91 -9.39 -3.13 25.30
N PRO A 92 -8.99 -1.89 25.67
CA PRO A 92 -8.30 -0.87 24.88
C PRO A 92 -6.76 -0.94 24.95
N GLY A 93 -6.18 -2.03 25.46
CA GLY A 93 -4.74 -2.16 25.65
C GLY A 93 -3.94 -2.08 24.35
N ASP A 94 -4.34 -2.87 23.36
CA ASP A 94 -3.76 -2.92 22.02
C ASP A 94 -4.63 -2.12 21.04
N THR A 95 -4.01 -1.27 20.23
CA THR A 95 -4.74 -0.38 19.32
C THR A 95 -4.00 -0.17 18.01
N LEU A 96 -4.75 -0.20 16.91
CA LEU A 96 -4.32 0.35 15.63
C LEU A 96 -4.94 1.73 15.48
N ARG A 97 -4.11 2.75 15.30
CA ARG A 97 -4.53 4.11 14.98
C ARG A 97 -4.05 4.46 13.59
N ILE A 98 -4.99 4.88 12.75
CA ILE A 98 -4.70 5.39 11.43
C ILE A 98 -5.04 6.87 11.40
N TYR A 99 -4.10 7.64 10.89
CA TYR A 99 -4.15 9.08 10.86
C TYR A 99 -4.02 9.62 9.43
N ASP A 100 -4.88 10.58 9.07
CA ASP A 100 -4.76 11.39 7.85
C ASP A 100 -3.83 12.59 8.09
N GLY A 101 -2.61 12.53 7.57
CA GLY A 101 -1.54 13.51 7.80
C GLY A 101 -0.56 13.13 8.92
N THR A 102 0.50 13.93 9.06
CA THR A 102 1.55 13.74 10.09
C THR A 102 1.54 14.79 11.20
N THR A 103 0.75 15.86 11.06
CA THR A 103 0.61 16.93 12.06
C THR A 103 -0.69 16.78 12.85
N LEU A 104 -0.60 16.86 14.18
CA LEU A 104 -1.73 16.70 15.11
C LEU A 104 -2.89 17.72 14.92
N LEU A 105 -2.64 18.83 14.23
CA LEU A 105 -3.58 19.95 14.10
C LEU A 105 -4.71 19.72 13.07
N ASN A 106 -4.60 18.73 12.18
CA ASN A 106 -5.59 18.49 11.10
C ASN A 106 -5.93 17.00 10.91
N GLN A 107 -5.74 16.19 11.96
CA GLN A 107 -5.69 14.74 11.84
C GLN A 107 -7.07 14.12 12.09
N ASP A 108 -7.71 13.61 11.04
CA ASP A 108 -8.80 12.65 11.22
C ASP A 108 -8.17 11.33 11.71
N VAL A 109 -8.68 10.81 12.84
CA VAL A 109 -8.16 9.60 13.48
C VAL A 109 -9.19 8.49 13.43
N LYS A 110 -8.81 7.36 12.86
CA LYS A 110 -9.52 6.09 13.03
C LYS A 110 -8.75 5.22 14.01
N GLN A 111 -9.23 5.16 15.25
CA GLN A 111 -8.77 4.19 16.25
C GLN A 111 -9.62 2.93 16.15
N GLN A 112 -8.98 1.77 16.08
CA GLN A 112 -9.65 0.49 15.92
C GLN A 112 -9.00 -0.61 16.77
N CYS A 113 -9.84 -1.52 17.25
CA CYS A 113 -9.48 -2.76 17.92
C CYS A 113 -10.67 -3.75 17.85
N GLY A 114 -10.50 -5.02 18.24
CA GLY A 114 -11.54 -6.06 18.15
C GLY A 114 -11.48 -6.91 16.87
N THR A 115 -12.54 -7.70 16.60
CA THR A 115 -12.62 -8.68 15.51
C THR A 115 -14.03 -8.83 14.92
N PRO A 116 -14.13 -9.25 13.64
CA PRO A 116 -13.42 -8.71 12.50
C PRO A 116 -14.11 -7.43 12.02
N SER A 117 -13.34 -6.38 11.77
CA SER A 117 -13.83 -5.17 11.10
C SER A 117 -13.05 -4.95 9.80
N SER A 118 -13.79 -4.58 8.75
CA SER A 118 -13.25 -4.11 7.49
C SER A 118 -13.77 -2.71 7.24
N PHE A 119 -12.88 -1.79 6.87
CA PHE A 119 -13.29 -0.44 6.52
C PHE A 119 -12.30 0.17 5.56
N THR A 120 -12.81 1.07 4.73
CA THR A 120 -12.01 1.88 3.83
C THR A 120 -12.16 3.34 4.23
N PHE A 121 -11.08 4.09 4.16
CA PHE A 121 -11.15 5.54 4.22
C PHE A 121 -10.12 6.16 3.28
N THR A 122 -10.41 7.38 2.85
CA THR A 122 -9.59 8.13 1.91
C THR A 122 -9.00 9.35 2.60
N THR A 123 -7.69 9.56 2.43
CA THR A 123 -7.01 10.72 3.01
C THR A 123 -7.36 12.01 2.27
N LYS A 124 -7.44 13.11 3.03
CA LYS A 124 -7.51 14.49 2.54
C LYS A 124 -6.13 15.09 2.36
N THR A 125 -5.12 14.54 3.02
CA THR A 125 -3.71 14.94 2.89
C THR A 125 -2.93 13.97 2.01
N THR A 126 -1.72 14.36 1.63
CA THR A 126 -0.76 13.53 0.89
C THR A 126 -0.01 12.54 1.78
N GLU A 127 -0.29 12.52 3.08
CA GLU A 127 0.43 11.73 4.06
C GLU A 127 -0.53 10.92 4.93
N ALA A 128 -0.07 9.80 5.44
CA ALA A 128 -0.79 9.03 6.44
C ALA A 128 0.20 8.47 7.46
N SER A 129 -0.25 8.25 8.69
CA SER A 129 0.57 7.52 9.67
C SER A 129 -0.23 6.43 10.37
N PHE A 130 0.38 5.26 10.49
CA PHE A 130 -0.21 4.10 11.16
C PHE A 130 0.56 3.85 12.42
N THR A 131 -0.12 3.88 13.56
CA THR A 131 0.46 3.57 14.86
C THR A 131 -0.19 2.32 15.42
N PHE A 132 0.60 1.26 15.58
CA PHE A 132 0.20 0.11 16.36
C PHE A 132 0.91 0.16 17.72
N ALA A 133 0.12 0.13 18.79
CA ALA A 133 0.63 0.14 20.15
C ALA A 133 0.02 -1.01 20.95
N THR A 134 0.85 -1.70 21.75
CA THR A 134 0.43 -2.79 22.63
C THR A 134 0.41 -2.37 24.10
N GLY A 135 -0.48 -3.01 24.85
CA GLY A 135 -0.62 -2.84 26.29
C GLY A 135 0.43 -3.61 27.10
N LYS A 136 0.13 -3.87 28.37
CA LYS A 136 1.07 -4.48 29.32
C LYS A 136 1.23 -5.99 29.17
N THR A 137 0.38 -6.67 28.39
CA THR A 137 0.38 -8.12 28.29
C THR A 137 0.69 -8.59 26.88
N THR A 138 1.44 -9.70 26.77
CA THR A 138 1.71 -10.35 25.49
C THR A 138 0.42 -10.99 24.98
N LYS A 139 -0.07 -10.52 23.84
CA LYS A 139 -1.31 -11.00 23.21
C LYS A 139 -1.13 -11.17 21.71
N THR A 140 -2.19 -11.68 21.09
CA THR A 140 -2.25 -11.87 19.64
C THR A 140 -2.93 -10.69 18.98
N ALA A 141 -2.29 -10.12 17.97
CA ALA A 141 -2.87 -9.12 17.10
C ALA A 141 -2.50 -9.43 15.65
N SER A 142 -3.40 -9.08 14.72
CA SER A 142 -3.11 -9.13 13.29
C SER A 142 -4.00 -8.14 12.55
N PHE A 143 -3.44 -7.56 11.50
CA PHE A 143 -4.24 -6.85 10.51
C PHE A 143 -3.63 -7.03 9.12
N LYS A 144 -4.47 -6.85 8.11
CA LYS A 144 -4.08 -6.73 6.71
C LYS A 144 -4.64 -5.42 6.19
N ILE A 145 -3.77 -4.56 5.68
CA ILE A 145 -4.11 -3.24 5.15
C ILE A 145 -3.59 -3.16 3.72
N ALA A 146 -4.47 -2.86 2.78
CA ALA A 146 -4.11 -2.55 1.41
C ALA A 146 -4.15 -1.02 1.22
N MET A 147 -3.17 -0.49 0.49
CA MET A 147 -3.12 0.95 0.19
C MET A 147 -2.94 1.18 -1.30
N ALA A 148 -3.67 2.14 -1.83
CA ALA A 148 -3.48 2.64 -3.18
C ALA A 148 -3.30 4.15 -3.20
N ILE A 149 -2.51 4.62 -4.15
CA ILE A 149 -2.50 6.03 -4.51
C ILE A 149 -3.63 6.28 -5.49
N HIS A 150 -4.37 7.35 -5.28
CA HIS A 150 -5.33 7.84 -6.26
C HIS A 150 -5.19 9.34 -6.51
N PHE A 151 -5.66 9.76 -7.68
CA PHE A 151 -6.01 11.17 -7.91
C PHE A 151 -7.47 11.38 -7.51
N ALA A 152 -7.71 12.27 -6.55
CA ALA A 152 -9.03 12.49 -5.98
C ALA A 152 -9.89 13.39 -6.87
N ALA A 153 -11.16 13.00 -7.05
CA ALA A 153 -12.23 13.84 -7.59
C ALA A 153 -11.92 14.52 -8.95
N VAL A 154 -11.28 13.79 -9.86
CA VAL A 154 -11.03 14.28 -11.22
C VAL A 154 -12.19 13.93 -12.18
N PRO A 155 -12.54 14.78 -13.16
CA PRO A 155 -13.63 14.50 -14.11
C PRO A 155 -13.38 13.26 -14.96
N SER A 156 -12.11 12.97 -15.24
CA SER A 156 -11.65 11.80 -16.00
C SER A 156 -10.24 11.42 -15.59
N CYS A 157 -9.94 10.12 -15.60
CA CYS A 157 -8.56 9.64 -15.42
C CYS A 157 -7.79 9.75 -16.74
N PRO A 158 -6.47 9.99 -16.71
CA PRO A 158 -5.61 9.84 -17.88
C PRO A 158 -5.58 8.38 -18.35
N GLN A 159 -6.56 7.95 -19.14
CA GLN A 159 -6.72 6.54 -19.53
C GLN A 159 -5.55 6.03 -20.39
N ASN A 160 -4.93 6.91 -21.16
CA ASN A 160 -3.75 6.61 -21.97
C ASN A 160 -2.47 6.42 -21.13
N LEU A 161 -2.51 6.74 -19.84
CA LEU A 161 -1.38 6.58 -18.92
C LEU A 161 -1.54 5.39 -17.96
N GLY A 162 -2.46 4.46 -18.28
CA GLY A 162 -2.62 3.24 -17.50
C GLY A 162 -3.37 3.42 -16.18
N PHE A 163 -4.30 4.37 -16.10
CA PHE A 163 -5.21 4.54 -14.95
C PHE A 163 -6.60 3.95 -15.21
N TYR A 164 -7.25 3.51 -14.13
CA TYR A 164 -8.64 3.04 -14.09
C TYR A 164 -9.50 4.01 -13.28
N LEU A 165 -10.68 4.34 -13.80
CA LEU A 165 -11.67 5.20 -13.15
C LEU A 165 -12.65 4.36 -12.34
N CYS A 166 -12.61 4.50 -11.03
CA CYS A 166 -13.56 3.92 -10.09
C CYS A 166 -14.95 4.58 -10.21
N LYS A 167 -16.00 3.92 -9.70
CA LYS A 167 -17.36 4.47 -9.70
C LYS A 167 -17.47 5.75 -8.87
N ASN A 168 -16.76 5.81 -7.74
CA ASN A 168 -16.62 6.98 -6.88
C ASN A 168 -15.71 8.09 -7.44
N LYS A 169 -15.26 7.99 -8.70
CA LYS A 169 -14.41 8.96 -9.41
C LYS A 169 -12.96 9.05 -8.93
N ASN A 170 -12.50 8.08 -8.13
CA ASN A 170 -11.08 7.91 -7.87
C ASN A 170 -10.37 7.31 -9.10
N CYS A 171 -9.14 7.75 -9.33
CA CYS A 171 -8.27 7.19 -10.37
C CYS A 171 -7.14 6.40 -9.74
N ILE A 172 -7.14 5.09 -9.95
CA ILE A 172 -6.08 4.18 -9.48
C ILE A 172 -5.28 3.64 -10.67
N SER A 173 -4.10 3.07 -10.41
CA SER A 173 -3.37 2.35 -11.47
C SER A 173 -4.20 1.18 -11.99
N LYS A 174 -4.23 0.98 -13.30
CA LYS A 174 -4.95 -0.14 -13.95
C LYS A 174 -4.38 -1.50 -13.51
N SER A 175 -3.14 -1.56 -13.03
CA SER A 175 -2.54 -2.77 -12.47
C SER A 175 -3.18 -3.23 -11.16
N LEU A 176 -3.91 -2.34 -10.48
CA LEU A 176 -4.61 -2.60 -9.22
C LEU A 176 -6.03 -3.11 -9.44
N LYS A 177 -6.48 -3.17 -10.69
CA LYS A 177 -7.79 -3.72 -11.01
C LYS A 177 -7.72 -5.25 -10.94
N CYS A 178 -8.68 -5.87 -10.26
CA CYS A 178 -8.82 -7.32 -10.16
C CYS A 178 -7.68 -8.00 -9.40
N ASP A 179 -7.17 -7.36 -8.35
CA ASP A 179 -6.07 -7.90 -7.54
C ASP A 179 -6.50 -8.45 -6.16
N ALA A 180 -7.83 -8.51 -5.94
CA ALA A 180 -8.51 -8.96 -4.73
C ALA A 180 -8.40 -8.01 -3.52
N HIS A 181 -8.02 -6.75 -3.75
CA HIS A 181 -8.02 -5.71 -2.73
C HIS A 181 -8.90 -4.54 -3.21
N ASP A 182 -9.63 -3.90 -2.28
CA ASP A 182 -10.41 -2.71 -2.61
C ASP A 182 -9.49 -1.49 -2.65
N HIS A 183 -8.99 -1.13 -3.83
CA HIS A 183 -8.14 0.04 -4.05
C HIS A 183 -8.94 1.28 -4.45
N CYS A 184 -10.16 1.09 -4.97
CA CYS A 184 -11.07 2.20 -5.25
C CYS A 184 -11.67 2.82 -3.98
N GLY A 185 -11.84 2.04 -2.93
CA GLY A 185 -12.58 2.36 -1.70
C GLY A 185 -14.09 2.19 -1.82
N ASP A 186 -14.57 1.71 -2.96
CA ASP A 186 -15.96 1.33 -3.24
C ASP A 186 -16.06 -0.07 -3.89
N ALA A 187 -14.95 -0.81 -3.90
CA ALA A 187 -14.74 -2.13 -4.49
C ALA A 187 -15.01 -2.24 -5.99
N THR A 188 -15.17 -1.13 -6.72
CA THR A 188 -15.56 -1.16 -8.14
C THR A 188 -14.43 -1.54 -9.10
N ASP A 189 -13.20 -1.60 -8.62
CA ASP A 189 -12.07 -2.25 -9.25
C ASP A 189 -12.23 -3.78 -9.33
N GLU A 190 -13.00 -4.39 -8.41
CA GLU A 190 -13.12 -5.85 -8.29
C GLU A 190 -14.42 -6.45 -8.89
N PHE A 191 -15.38 -5.64 -9.36
CA PHE A 191 -16.71 -6.13 -9.79
C PHE A 191 -16.79 -6.75 -11.19
N SER A 192 -15.82 -6.54 -12.07
CA SER A 192 -15.87 -7.02 -13.46
C SER A 192 -14.56 -7.66 -13.87
N CYS A 193 -14.11 -8.57 -13.02
CA CYS A 193 -12.93 -9.38 -13.21
C CYS A 193 -13.32 -10.66 -13.93
N ALA A 194 -12.73 -10.91 -15.10
CA ALA A 194 -12.80 -12.24 -15.68
C ALA A 194 -12.18 -13.19 -14.65
N ILE A 195 -12.91 -14.22 -14.24
CA ILE A 195 -12.35 -15.29 -13.41
C ILE A 195 -11.36 -16.06 -14.29
N ILE A 196 -10.16 -15.52 -14.44
CA ILE A 196 -9.04 -16.26 -15.00
C ILE A 196 -8.41 -16.95 -13.79
N GLY A 197 -8.51 -18.29 -13.78
CA GLY A 197 -8.11 -19.15 -12.67
C GLY A 197 -6.76 -18.76 -12.07
N LYS A 198 -6.80 -18.56 -10.75
CA LYS A 198 -5.65 -18.26 -9.90
C LYS A 198 -4.71 -19.46 -9.78
#